data_AF-A0A1L9B231-F1
#
_entry.id   AF-A0A1L9B231-F1
#
_cell.length_a   1.000
_cell.length_b   1.000
_cell.length_c   1.000
_cell.angle_alpha   90.00
_cell.angle_beta   90.00
_cell.angle_gamma   90.00
#
_symmetry.space_group_name_H-M   'P 1'
#
loop_
_entity.id
_entity.type
_entity.pdbx_description
1 polymer ?
#
loop_
_entity_poly.entity_id
_entity_poly.type
_entity_poly.pdbx_seq_one_letter_code
_entity_poly.pdbx_strand_id
1 'polypeptide(L)'
;MRLEDVQALLDASFQGVEEGAARMNEPADSRFDGRQSAVWLEYRWYMEGRGLGEVFVKWKRVDKEACADAQVEVLRIHLLGQSNVLAERARRVLHAGTPSAGRLLELLDGDGVRRESSTAGATGITLEYWPPPEPRAPLLPTETFQALATVLGDATATFEDRHEAVDRLCRERSPRVVDTLLAALNVGTSLSALRRLSEWGETEALPHLERALASLDPDNASDLWTLLALQRRLQAWSRVARVI
;
A
#
# COMPACT_ATOMS: atom_id res chain seq x y z
N MET A 1 20.00 -7.40 -7.91
CA MET A 1 20.68 -6.27 -7.24
C MET A 1 20.83 -6.60 -5.76
N ARG A 2 21.94 -6.22 -5.12
CA ARG A 2 22.05 -6.35 -3.67
C ARG A 2 21.13 -5.35 -2.97
N LEU A 3 20.75 -5.64 -1.72
CA LEU A 3 19.90 -4.76 -0.93
C LEU A 3 20.52 -3.38 -0.76
N GLU A 4 21.83 -3.31 -0.46
CA GLU A 4 22.55 -2.04 -0.36
C GLU A 4 22.46 -1.21 -1.65
N ASP A 5 22.57 -1.86 -2.82
CA ASP A 5 22.51 -1.21 -4.13
C ASP A 5 21.09 -0.67 -4.41
N VAL A 6 20.05 -1.43 -4.02
CA VAL A 6 18.65 -1.01 -4.13
C VAL A 6 18.36 0.18 -3.21
N GLN A 7 18.82 0.13 -1.96
CA GLN A 7 18.63 1.21 -1.00
C GLN A 7 19.34 2.49 -1.46
N ALA A 8 20.58 2.39 -1.95
CA ALA A 8 21.32 3.51 -2.51
C ALA A 8 20.63 4.09 -3.78
N LEU A 9 20.12 3.22 -4.66
CA LEU A 9 19.34 3.65 -5.83
C LEU A 9 18.08 4.42 -5.43
N LEU A 10 17.36 3.95 -4.40
CA LEU A 10 16.17 4.63 -3.88
C LEU A 10 16.52 5.98 -3.26
N ASP A 11 17.55 6.04 -2.41
CA ASP A 11 18.00 7.28 -1.77
C ASP A 11 18.44 8.32 -2.82
N ALA A 12 19.15 7.89 -3.87
CA ALA A 12 19.55 8.76 -4.97
C ALA A 12 18.36 9.20 -5.85
N SER A 13 17.43 8.28 -6.15
CA SER A 13 16.28 8.57 -7.01
C SER A 13 15.30 9.54 -6.36
N PHE A 14 15.03 9.37 -5.06
CA PHE A 14 14.13 10.19 -4.27
C PHE A 14 14.85 11.30 -3.48
N GLN A 15 16.11 11.59 -3.80
CA GLN A 15 16.86 12.66 -3.15
C GLN A 15 16.09 13.99 -3.21
N GLY A 16 15.92 14.59 -2.02
CA GLY A 16 15.20 15.85 -1.83
C GLY A 16 13.68 15.73 -1.69
N VAL A 17 13.13 14.51 -1.77
CA VAL A 17 11.71 14.24 -1.49
C VAL A 17 11.55 13.87 -0.01
N GLU A 18 10.51 14.38 0.63
CA GLU A 18 10.26 14.13 2.06
C GLU A 18 9.79 12.68 2.29
N GLU A 19 10.31 12.02 3.33
CA GLU A 19 9.71 10.78 3.84
C GLU A 19 8.57 11.08 4.82
N GLY A 20 7.34 10.72 4.44
CA GLY A 20 6.12 11.04 5.18
C GLY A 20 5.91 10.20 6.45
N ALA A 21 6.57 9.05 6.54
CA ALA A 21 6.51 8.17 7.70
C ALA A 21 7.84 7.45 7.90
N ALA A 22 8.09 6.98 9.13
CA ALA A 22 9.28 6.19 9.43
C ALA A 22 9.28 4.90 8.60
N ARG A 23 10.43 4.59 7.97
CA ARG A 23 10.65 3.36 7.21
C ARG A 23 10.29 2.14 8.06
N MET A 24 9.67 1.15 7.45
CA MET A 24 9.50 -0.17 8.05
C MET A 24 10.57 -1.09 7.49
N ASN A 25 11.37 -1.69 8.35
CA ASN A 25 12.41 -2.65 7.97
C ASN A 25 12.31 -3.84 8.93
N GLU A 26 11.84 -4.98 8.43
CA GLU A 26 11.59 -6.16 9.27
C GLU A 26 12.84 -6.64 10.03
N PRO A 27 14.04 -6.75 9.43
CA PRO A 27 15.23 -7.17 10.18
C PRO A 27 15.56 -6.28 11.39
N ALA A 28 15.27 -4.98 11.32
CA ALA A 28 15.55 -4.03 12.39
C ALA A 28 14.44 -3.94 13.45
N ASP A 29 13.29 -4.58 13.22
CA ASP A 29 12.12 -4.50 14.09
C ASP A 29 11.97 -5.78 14.92
N SER A 30 12.20 -5.66 16.23
CA SER A 30 12.22 -6.79 17.17
C SER A 30 10.91 -7.57 17.23
N ARG A 31 9.80 -7.01 16.76
CA ARG A 31 8.52 -7.72 16.63
C ARG A 31 8.58 -8.85 15.61
N PHE A 32 9.62 -8.92 14.77
CA PHE A 32 9.81 -9.93 13.72
C PHE A 32 10.94 -10.94 13.98
N ASP A 33 11.66 -10.85 15.10
CA ASP A 33 12.89 -11.62 15.37
C ASP A 33 12.67 -13.14 15.45
N GLY A 34 11.60 -13.58 16.12
CA GLY A 34 11.30 -15.00 16.31
C GLY A 34 10.41 -15.63 15.23
N ARG A 35 10.09 -14.89 14.15
CA ARG A 35 9.02 -15.27 13.22
C ARG A 35 9.51 -16.07 12.02
N GLN A 36 8.77 -17.11 11.65
CA GLN A 36 9.08 -17.99 10.52
C GLN A 36 8.58 -17.41 9.18
N SER A 37 9.17 -16.31 8.72
CA SER A 37 8.96 -15.82 7.34
C SER A 37 10.04 -16.40 6.42
N ALA A 38 9.73 -16.65 5.15
CA ALA A 38 10.74 -17.01 4.15
C ALA A 38 11.46 -15.77 3.58
N VAL A 39 10.96 -14.58 3.87
CA VAL A 39 11.39 -13.30 3.28
C VAL A 39 11.62 -12.24 4.35
N TRP A 40 12.36 -11.22 3.96
CA TRP A 40 12.46 -9.95 4.66
C TRP A 40 11.88 -8.84 3.79
N LEU A 41 11.27 -7.85 4.44
CA LEU A 41 10.56 -6.76 3.78
C LEU A 41 11.03 -5.38 4.28
N GLU A 42 10.98 -4.41 3.38
CA GLU A 42 11.16 -2.99 3.68
C GLU A 42 10.08 -2.15 2.98
N TYR A 43 9.53 -1.16 3.69
CA TYR A 43 8.68 -0.10 3.13
C TYR A 43 9.24 1.29 3.37
N ARG A 44 8.98 2.17 2.39
CA ARG A 44 9.23 3.62 2.48
C ARG A 44 8.05 4.39 1.92
N TRP A 45 7.83 5.61 2.43
CA TRP A 45 6.75 6.49 1.97
C TRP A 45 7.31 7.87 1.66
N TYR A 46 7.29 8.27 0.39
CA TYR A 46 7.76 9.56 -0.10
C TYR A 46 6.57 10.48 -0.42
N MET A 47 6.64 11.73 0.01
CA MET A 47 5.56 12.71 -0.15
C MET A 47 5.98 13.87 -1.03
N GLU A 48 5.08 14.30 -1.92
CA GLU A 48 5.27 15.48 -2.75
C GLU A 48 3.92 16.02 -3.21
N GLY A 49 3.59 17.24 -2.80
CA GLY A 49 2.28 17.84 -3.09
C GLY A 49 1.12 16.96 -2.60
N ARG A 50 0.25 16.53 -3.54
CA ARG A 50 -0.89 15.64 -3.27
C ARG A 50 -0.62 14.18 -3.66
N GLY A 51 0.64 13.80 -3.82
CA GLY A 51 1.05 12.45 -4.16
C GLY A 51 1.78 11.77 -3.03
N LEU A 52 1.64 10.44 -2.97
CA LEU A 52 2.37 9.54 -2.09
C LEU A 52 3.01 8.44 -2.93
N GLY A 53 4.32 8.27 -2.77
CA GLY A 53 5.09 7.17 -3.35
C GLY A 53 5.39 6.14 -2.28
N GLU A 54 4.73 4.99 -2.33
CA GLU A 54 4.99 3.87 -1.44
C GLU A 54 5.95 2.89 -2.12
N VAL A 55 7.11 2.65 -1.50
CA VAL A 55 8.10 1.69 -1.97
C VAL A 55 8.02 0.44 -1.13
N PHE A 56 8.09 -0.72 -1.78
CA PHE A 56 8.14 -2.05 -1.21
C PHE A 56 9.36 -2.80 -1.75
N VAL A 57 10.20 -3.30 -0.85
CA VAL A 57 11.36 -4.13 -1.18
C VAL A 57 11.22 -5.48 -0.50
N LYS A 58 11.45 -6.57 -1.25
CA LYS A 58 11.42 -7.94 -0.74
C LYS A 58 12.68 -8.69 -1.15
N TRP A 59 13.27 -9.39 -0.19
CA TRP A 59 14.39 -10.31 -0.40
C TRP A 59 14.23 -11.57 0.45
N LYS A 60 15.05 -12.59 0.19
CA LYS A 60 15.05 -13.83 0.96
C LYS A 60 15.44 -13.58 2.42
N ARG A 61 14.84 -14.32 3.35
CA ARG A 61 15.26 -14.31 4.76
C ARG A 61 16.67 -14.89 4.89
N VAL A 62 17.57 -14.07 5.40
CA VAL A 62 18.97 -14.37 5.74
C VAL A 62 19.27 -13.81 7.14
N ASP A 63 20.43 -14.14 7.70
CA ASP A 63 20.87 -13.53 8.96
C ASP A 63 20.94 -12.00 8.83
N LYS A 64 20.66 -11.27 9.93
CA LYS A 64 20.52 -9.81 9.90
C LYS A 64 21.79 -9.13 9.42
N GLU A 65 22.95 -9.66 9.79
CA GLU A 65 24.27 -9.19 9.43
C GLU A 65 24.56 -9.36 7.93
N ALA A 66 23.91 -10.33 7.28
CA ALA A 66 24.05 -10.63 5.85
C ALA A 66 23.03 -9.89 4.97
N CYS A 67 22.13 -9.08 5.55
CA CYS A 67 21.05 -8.45 4.80
C CYS A 67 21.55 -7.48 3.72
N ALA A 68 22.62 -6.73 3.96
CA ALA A 68 23.15 -5.76 3.00
C ALA A 68 23.54 -6.40 1.65
N ASP A 69 24.12 -7.61 1.71
CA ASP A 69 24.57 -8.37 0.54
C ASP A 69 23.47 -9.24 -0.09
N ALA A 70 22.29 -9.32 0.54
CA ALA A 70 21.19 -10.16 0.06
C ALA A 70 20.66 -9.66 -1.29
N GLN A 71 20.34 -10.60 -2.19
CA GLN A 71 19.72 -10.25 -3.46
C GLN A 71 18.24 -9.88 -3.28
N VAL A 72 17.87 -8.71 -3.78
CA VAL A 72 16.48 -8.27 -3.84
C VAL A 72 15.76 -9.01 -4.97
N GLU A 73 14.61 -9.58 -4.65
CA GLU A 73 13.76 -10.27 -5.62
C GLU A 73 12.74 -9.32 -6.23
N VAL A 74 12.13 -8.46 -5.40
CA VAL A 74 11.05 -7.56 -5.81
C VAL A 74 11.31 -6.16 -5.27
N LEU A 75 11.24 -5.17 -6.16
CA LEU A 75 11.15 -3.76 -5.87
C LEU A 75 9.88 -3.21 -6.51
N ARG A 76 8.90 -2.79 -5.71
CA ARG A 76 7.65 -2.23 -6.20
C ARG A 76 7.48 -0.80 -5.69
N ILE A 77 6.95 0.07 -6.54
CA ILE A 77 6.62 1.44 -6.19
C ILE A 77 5.15 1.68 -6.56
N HIS A 78 4.31 1.99 -5.58
CA HIS A 78 2.94 2.47 -5.80
C HIS A 78 2.94 4.00 -5.77
N LEU A 79 2.44 4.61 -6.84
CA LEU A 79 2.18 6.04 -6.91
C LEU A 79 0.69 6.27 -6.69
N LEU A 80 0.36 6.80 -5.52
CA LEU A 80 -0.99 7.13 -5.09
C LEU A 80 -1.19 8.64 -5.19
N GLY A 81 -2.36 9.09 -5.66
CA GLY A 81 -2.66 10.52 -5.85
C GLY A 81 -1.98 11.12 -7.08
N GLN A 82 -1.68 12.41 -7.04
CA GLN A 82 -1.14 13.14 -8.21
C GLN A 82 0.19 13.82 -7.88
N SER A 83 1.28 13.31 -8.43
CA SER A 83 2.60 13.96 -8.40
C SER A 83 3.48 13.54 -9.57
N ASN A 84 3.73 14.46 -10.50
CA ASN A 84 4.65 14.26 -11.62
C ASN A 84 6.09 14.07 -11.13
N VAL A 85 6.46 14.75 -10.05
CA VAL A 85 7.79 14.63 -9.45
C VAL A 85 8.02 13.21 -8.93
N LEU A 86 7.06 12.63 -8.18
CA LEU A 86 7.19 11.24 -7.72
C LEU A 86 7.21 10.26 -8.89
N ALA A 87 6.41 10.49 -9.93
CA ALA A 87 6.45 9.70 -11.15
C ALA A 87 7.82 9.74 -11.84
N GLU A 88 8.43 10.91 -11.97
CA GLU A 88 9.77 11.07 -12.52
C GLU A 88 10.83 10.39 -11.64
N ARG A 89 10.75 10.53 -10.31
CA ARG A 89 11.69 9.87 -9.38
C ARG A 89 11.58 8.36 -9.47
N ALA A 90 10.37 7.81 -9.49
CA ALA A 90 10.14 6.38 -9.62
C ALA A 90 10.62 5.82 -10.97
N ARG A 91 10.49 6.58 -12.06
CA ARG A 91 11.05 6.18 -13.37
C ARG A 91 12.58 6.07 -13.39
N ARG A 92 13.29 6.86 -12.58
CA ARG A 92 14.76 6.72 -12.45
C ARG A 92 15.14 5.34 -11.90
N VAL A 93 14.35 4.82 -10.95
CA VAL A 93 14.50 3.45 -10.44
C VAL A 93 14.24 2.43 -11.54
N LEU A 94 13.16 2.62 -12.31
CA LEU A 94 12.83 1.76 -13.45
C LEU A 94 13.97 1.67 -14.47
N HIS A 95 14.61 2.81 -14.77
CA HIS A 95 15.72 2.90 -15.74
C HIS A 95 17.03 2.28 -15.27
N ALA A 96 17.16 1.91 -13.99
CA ALA A 96 18.31 1.14 -13.52
C ALA A 96 18.29 -0.33 -14.00
N GLY A 97 17.12 -0.83 -14.42
CA GLY A 97 16.95 -2.13 -15.05
C GLY A 97 16.80 -2.04 -16.57
N THR A 98 16.85 -3.20 -17.22
CA THR A 98 16.44 -3.32 -18.62
C THR A 98 14.92 -3.45 -18.70
N PRO A 99 14.24 -2.73 -19.61
CA PRO A 99 12.81 -2.93 -19.83
C PRO A 99 12.52 -4.40 -20.10
N SER A 100 11.67 -5.01 -19.28
CA SER A 100 11.34 -6.44 -19.44
C SER A 100 10.24 -6.59 -20.49
N ALA A 101 10.54 -7.25 -21.61
CA ALA A 101 9.57 -7.52 -22.69
C ALA A 101 8.45 -8.51 -22.31
N GLY A 102 8.29 -8.84 -21.03
CA GLY A 102 7.52 -10.00 -20.55
C GLY A 102 6.58 -9.75 -19.36
N ARG A 103 6.15 -8.51 -19.10
CA ARG A 103 4.97 -8.19 -18.26
C ARG A 103 4.12 -7.04 -18.82
N LEU A 104 4.16 -6.88 -20.14
CA LEU A 104 3.20 -6.06 -20.90
C LEU A 104 1.83 -6.78 -21.07
N LEU A 105 1.63 -7.95 -20.43
CA LEU A 105 0.43 -8.79 -20.57
C LEU A 105 -0.55 -8.71 -19.39
N GLU A 106 -0.40 -7.76 -18.48
CA GLU A 106 -1.44 -7.37 -17.50
C GLU A 106 -1.80 -5.87 -17.69
N LEU A 107 -1.76 -5.40 -18.93
CA LEU A 107 -2.05 -4.01 -19.32
C LEU A 107 -3.55 -3.68 -19.33
N LEU A 108 -4.43 -4.66 -19.10
CA LEU A 108 -5.88 -4.51 -19.01
C LEU A 108 -6.46 -5.65 -18.15
N ASP A 109 -6.67 -5.42 -16.85
CA ASP A 109 -7.62 -6.21 -16.06
C ASP A 109 -8.37 -5.29 -15.09
N GLY A 110 -9.26 -4.46 -15.64
CA GLY A 110 -10.42 -3.85 -14.95
C GLY A 110 -10.22 -3.00 -13.68
N ASP A 111 -9.00 -2.92 -13.12
CA ASP A 111 -8.69 -2.31 -11.82
C ASP A 111 -8.27 -0.84 -11.93
N GLY A 112 -8.05 -0.36 -13.16
CA GLY A 112 -7.67 1.01 -13.47
C GLY A 112 -6.21 1.37 -13.16
N VAL A 113 -5.38 0.41 -12.73
CA VAL A 113 -3.98 0.66 -12.32
C VAL A 113 -3.05 0.48 -13.51
N ARG A 114 -2.32 1.54 -13.89
CA ARG A 114 -1.32 1.48 -14.96
C ARG A 114 0.00 0.96 -14.40
N ARG A 115 0.66 0.02 -15.10
CA ARG A 115 1.90 -0.61 -14.62
C ARG A 115 3.04 -0.47 -15.64
N GLU A 116 4.24 -0.21 -15.14
CA GLU A 116 5.51 -0.23 -15.90
C GLU A 116 6.49 -1.19 -15.19
N SER A 117 7.36 -1.90 -15.93
CA SER A 117 8.27 -2.89 -15.33
C SER A 117 9.61 -2.99 -16.04
N SER A 118 10.65 -3.24 -15.24
CA SER A 118 12.02 -3.52 -15.69
C SER A 118 12.66 -4.61 -14.81
N THR A 119 13.79 -5.12 -15.26
CA THR A 119 14.55 -6.16 -14.54
C THR A 119 16.01 -5.75 -14.40
N ALA A 120 16.58 -5.94 -13.22
CA ALA A 120 18.00 -5.70 -12.95
C ALA A 120 18.64 -6.96 -12.36
N GLY A 121 19.16 -7.82 -13.24
CA GLY A 121 19.54 -9.20 -12.87
C GLY A 121 18.31 -9.99 -12.44
N ALA A 122 18.33 -10.56 -11.24
CA ALA A 122 17.20 -11.30 -10.66
C ALA A 122 16.12 -10.39 -10.04
N THR A 123 16.35 -9.09 -9.93
CA THR A 123 15.42 -8.15 -9.29
C THR A 123 14.35 -7.69 -10.28
N GLY A 124 13.09 -7.99 -9.98
CA GLY A 124 11.95 -7.41 -10.69
C GLY A 124 11.59 -6.04 -10.13
N ILE A 125 11.51 -5.03 -11.01
CA ILE A 125 11.14 -3.66 -10.65
C ILE A 125 9.78 -3.35 -11.27
N THR A 126 8.80 -2.94 -10.45
CA THR A 126 7.45 -2.60 -10.90
C THR A 126 7.04 -1.23 -10.38
N LEU A 127 6.54 -0.39 -11.28
CA LEU A 127 5.94 0.90 -10.98
C LEU A 127 4.44 0.84 -11.26
N GLU A 128 3.61 1.09 -10.26
CA GLU A 128 2.14 1.12 -10.38
C GLU A 128 1.62 2.53 -10.18
N TYR A 129 0.88 3.03 -11.16
CA TYR A 129 0.19 4.30 -11.11
C TYR A 129 -1.27 4.03 -10.78
N TRP A 130 -1.62 4.31 -9.54
CA TRP A 130 -2.98 4.20 -9.09
C TRP A 130 -3.75 5.41 -9.59
N PRO A 131 -4.92 5.21 -10.22
CA PRO A 131 -5.67 6.32 -10.76
C PRO A 131 -6.05 7.25 -9.61
N PRO A 132 -5.95 8.57 -9.80
CA PRO A 132 -6.60 9.49 -8.88
C PRO A 132 -8.10 9.16 -8.86
N PRO A 133 -8.84 9.56 -7.81
CA PRO A 133 -10.30 9.52 -7.88
C PRO A 133 -10.72 10.28 -9.14
N GLU A 134 -11.21 9.59 -10.15
CA GLU A 134 -11.86 10.28 -11.26
C GLU A 134 -13.05 11.04 -10.65
N PRO A 135 -13.27 12.32 -11.00
CA PRO A 135 -14.41 13.06 -10.48
C PRO A 135 -15.78 12.48 -10.88
N ARG A 136 -15.85 11.34 -11.59
CA ARG A 136 -17.03 10.86 -12.31
C ARG A 136 -17.12 9.33 -12.50
N ALA A 137 -16.55 8.51 -11.60
CA ALA A 137 -17.02 7.12 -11.57
C ALA A 137 -18.55 7.16 -11.31
N PRO A 138 -19.39 6.55 -12.15
CA PRO A 138 -20.83 6.63 -11.97
C PRO A 138 -21.18 6.04 -10.61
N LEU A 139 -21.96 6.80 -9.84
CA LEU A 139 -22.46 6.35 -8.55
C LEU A 139 -23.22 5.03 -8.74
N LEU A 140 -22.99 4.07 -7.85
CA LEU A 140 -23.79 2.86 -7.77
C LEU A 140 -25.27 3.23 -7.64
N PRO A 141 -26.19 2.46 -8.25
CA PRO A 141 -27.62 2.63 -8.01
C PRO A 141 -27.91 2.61 -6.50
N THR A 142 -28.77 3.50 -6.03
CA THR A 142 -29.05 3.68 -4.59
C THR A 142 -29.40 2.37 -3.90
N GLU A 143 -30.22 1.52 -4.52
CA GLU A 143 -30.59 0.20 -3.98
C GLU A 143 -29.38 -0.73 -3.82
N THR A 144 -28.47 -0.73 -4.81
CA THR A 144 -27.24 -1.52 -4.75
C THR A 144 -26.33 -1.01 -3.64
N PHE A 145 -26.16 0.31 -3.52
CA PHE A 145 -25.39 0.92 -2.44
C PHE A 145 -25.96 0.56 -1.07
N GLN A 146 -27.28 0.70 -0.88
CA GLN A 146 -27.95 0.41 0.39
C GLN A 146 -27.86 -1.08 0.76
N ALA A 147 -28.00 -1.98 -0.20
CA ALA A 147 -27.86 -3.42 0.05
C ALA A 147 -26.45 -3.77 0.54
N LEU A 148 -25.41 -3.24 -0.10
CA LEU A 148 -24.02 -3.48 0.31
C LEU A 148 -23.69 -2.82 1.66
N ALA A 149 -24.17 -1.59 1.89
CA ALA A 149 -24.01 -0.90 3.16
C ALA A 149 -24.70 -1.65 4.32
N THR A 150 -25.85 -2.27 4.06
CA THR A 150 -26.57 -3.10 5.04
C THR A 150 -25.73 -4.30 5.46
N VAL A 151 -25.10 -5.01 4.51
CA VAL A 151 -24.19 -6.12 4.82
C VAL A 151 -23.03 -5.66 5.72
N LEU A 152 -22.46 -4.49 5.45
CA LEU A 152 -21.36 -3.95 6.26
C LEU A 152 -21.79 -3.48 7.66
N GLY A 153 -23.05 -3.09 7.82
CA GLY A 153 -23.64 -2.72 9.11
C GLY A 153 -24.08 -3.91 9.95
N ASP A 154 -24.21 -5.10 9.36
CA ASP A 154 -24.64 -6.31 10.06
C ASP A 154 -23.46 -6.97 10.80
N ALA A 155 -23.53 -6.97 12.13
CA ALA A 155 -22.51 -7.61 12.99
C ALA A 155 -22.48 -9.14 12.85
N THR A 156 -23.52 -9.75 12.28
CA THR A 156 -23.63 -11.19 12.05
C THR A 156 -23.18 -11.61 10.65
N ALA A 157 -22.89 -10.65 9.76
CA ALA A 157 -22.37 -10.95 8.42
C ALA A 157 -21.01 -11.66 8.49
N THR A 158 -20.81 -12.59 7.57
CA THR A 158 -19.55 -13.35 7.48
C THR A 158 -18.39 -12.47 7.01
N PHE A 159 -17.16 -12.95 7.19
CA PHE A 159 -15.97 -12.27 6.69
C PHE A 159 -16.04 -12.11 5.17
N GLU A 160 -16.44 -13.16 4.46
CA GLU A 160 -16.54 -13.21 3.01
C GLU A 160 -17.58 -12.22 2.48
N ASP A 161 -18.77 -12.17 3.10
CA ASP A 161 -19.83 -11.23 2.72
C ASP A 161 -19.38 -9.79 2.90
N ARG A 162 -18.71 -9.49 4.01
CA ARG A 162 -18.17 -8.16 4.28
C ARG A 162 -17.04 -7.81 3.31
N HIS A 163 -16.16 -8.75 2.99
CA HIS A 163 -15.08 -8.55 2.02
C HIS A 163 -15.63 -8.20 0.64
N GLU A 164 -16.58 -8.99 0.14
CA GLU A 164 -17.25 -8.77 -1.15
C GLU A 164 -18.02 -7.44 -1.16
N ALA A 165 -18.71 -7.11 -0.06
CA ALA A 165 -19.42 -5.85 0.05
C ALA A 165 -18.48 -4.64 -0.01
N VAL A 166 -17.32 -4.70 0.65
CA VAL A 166 -16.28 -3.67 0.53
C VAL A 166 -15.79 -3.55 -0.91
N ASP A 167 -15.43 -4.65 -1.56
CA ASP A 167 -14.87 -4.60 -2.92
C ASP A 167 -15.87 -4.00 -3.91
N ARG A 168 -17.14 -4.44 -3.84
CA ARG A 168 -18.20 -3.92 -4.70
C ARG A 168 -18.52 -2.45 -4.42
N LEU A 169 -18.54 -2.02 -3.16
CA LEU A 169 -18.74 -0.60 -2.81
C LEU A 169 -17.60 0.27 -3.36
N CYS A 170 -16.36 -0.22 -3.27
CA CYS A 170 -15.17 0.53 -3.72
C CYS A 170 -15.04 0.68 -5.24
N ARG A 171 -15.94 0.07 -6.03
CA ARG A 171 -16.11 0.42 -7.45
C ARG A 171 -16.59 1.85 -7.64
N GLU A 172 -17.23 2.40 -6.63
CA GLU A 172 -17.52 3.81 -6.49
C GLU A 172 -16.57 4.42 -5.46
N ARG A 173 -15.94 5.54 -5.81
CA ARG A 173 -15.19 6.36 -4.86
C ARG A 173 -15.93 7.66 -4.61
N SER A 174 -16.62 7.72 -3.47
CA SER A 174 -17.45 8.88 -3.08
C SER A 174 -17.47 9.06 -1.56
N PRO A 175 -17.87 10.25 -1.07
CA PRO A 175 -18.00 10.48 0.37
C PRO A 175 -18.92 9.46 1.07
N ARG A 176 -20.04 9.07 0.44
CA ARG A 176 -20.97 8.08 1.05
C ARG A 176 -20.33 6.70 1.21
N VAL A 177 -19.42 6.30 0.31
CA VAL A 177 -18.66 5.05 0.45
C VAL A 177 -17.67 5.18 1.59
N VAL A 178 -16.92 6.28 1.68
CA VAL A 178 -15.98 6.55 2.78
C VAL A 178 -16.69 6.49 4.14
N ASP A 179 -17.80 7.21 4.29
CA ASP A 179 -18.60 7.23 5.52
C ASP A 179 -19.09 5.82 5.90
N THR A 180 -19.53 5.04 4.90
CA THR A 180 -20.00 3.66 5.10
C THR A 180 -18.87 2.73 5.53
N LEU A 181 -17.68 2.84 4.93
CA LEU A 181 -16.51 2.03 5.31
C LEU A 181 -16.03 2.38 6.72
N LEU A 182 -15.97 3.67 7.07
CA LEU A 182 -15.62 4.11 8.42
C LEU A 182 -16.64 3.62 9.46
N ALA A 183 -17.94 3.68 9.16
CA ALA A 183 -18.98 3.12 10.01
C ALA A 183 -18.84 1.60 10.17
N ALA A 184 -18.56 0.86 9.09
CA ALA A 184 -18.33 -0.57 9.12
C ALA A 184 -17.16 -0.98 10.02
N LEU A 185 -16.10 -0.15 10.08
CA LEU A 185 -14.96 -0.35 10.97
C LEU A 185 -15.29 -0.14 12.45
N ASN A 186 -16.45 0.41 12.79
CA ASN A 186 -16.97 0.42 14.16
C ASN A 186 -17.72 -0.86 14.52
N VAL A 187 -18.31 -1.54 13.53
CA VAL A 187 -18.96 -2.84 13.71
C VAL A 187 -17.93 -3.96 13.88
N GLY A 188 -16.83 -3.90 13.12
CA GLY A 188 -15.70 -4.81 13.28
C GLY A 188 -14.55 -4.49 12.33
N THR A 189 -13.36 -4.97 12.65
CA THR A 189 -12.15 -4.76 11.83
C THR A 189 -12.32 -5.37 10.44
N SER A 190 -11.98 -4.61 9.40
CA SER A 190 -11.93 -5.11 8.02
C SER A 190 -10.65 -4.62 7.35
N LEU A 191 -9.71 -5.54 7.09
CA LEU A 191 -8.46 -5.23 6.41
C LEU A 191 -8.69 -4.68 5.01
N SER A 192 -9.71 -5.16 4.28
CA SER A 192 -10.07 -4.65 2.96
C SER A 192 -10.52 -3.19 3.03
N ALA A 193 -11.36 -2.83 3.99
CA ALA A 193 -11.81 -1.45 4.16
C ALA A 193 -10.64 -0.53 4.56
N LEU A 194 -9.80 -0.96 5.51
CA LEU A 194 -8.62 -0.22 5.94
C LEU A 194 -7.63 0.00 4.80
N ARG A 195 -7.41 -1.03 3.97
CA ARG A 195 -6.58 -0.94 2.77
C ARG A 195 -7.11 0.12 1.81
N ARG A 196 -8.40 0.05 1.45
CA ARG A 196 -9.03 1.00 0.52
C ARG A 196 -8.99 2.44 1.02
N LEU A 197 -9.35 2.67 2.29
CA LEU A 197 -9.28 3.99 2.93
C LEU A 197 -7.84 4.54 2.93
N SER A 198 -6.84 3.69 3.18
CA SER A 198 -5.43 4.11 3.15
C SER A 198 -4.90 4.44 1.75
N GLU A 199 -5.40 3.75 0.71
CA GLU A 199 -5.09 4.05 -0.69
C GLU A 199 -5.68 5.41 -1.11
N TRP A 200 -6.84 5.76 -0.53
CA TRP A 200 -7.54 7.01 -0.79
C TRP A 200 -7.04 8.18 0.05
N GLY A 201 -6.28 7.92 1.11
CA GLY A 201 -5.76 8.94 2.02
C GLY A 201 -6.77 9.40 3.07
N GLU A 202 -7.80 8.59 3.37
CA GLU A 202 -8.83 8.90 4.37
C GLU A 202 -8.25 8.73 5.79
N THR A 203 -7.65 9.81 6.30
CA THR A 203 -6.92 9.78 7.59
C THR A 203 -7.81 9.52 8.80
N GLU A 204 -9.13 9.70 8.68
CA GLU A 204 -10.11 9.30 9.71
C GLU A 204 -10.05 7.80 10.02
N ALA A 205 -9.47 6.96 9.15
CA ALA A 205 -9.28 5.54 9.42
C ALA A 205 -8.14 5.23 10.42
N LEU A 206 -7.28 6.20 10.76
CA LEU A 206 -6.13 5.98 11.66
C LEU A 206 -6.50 5.39 13.03
N PRO A 207 -7.49 5.94 13.77
CA PRO A 207 -7.89 5.37 15.06
C PRO A 207 -8.42 3.93 14.94
N HIS A 208 -8.98 3.55 13.80
CA HIS A 208 -9.42 2.18 13.56
C HIS A 208 -8.23 1.23 13.35
N LEU A 209 -7.17 1.67 12.66
CA LEU A 209 -5.92 0.92 12.55
C LEU A 209 -5.24 0.74 13.91
N GLU A 210 -5.21 1.79 14.73
CA GLU A 210 -4.61 1.73 16.06
C GLU A 210 -5.33 0.74 16.97
N ARG A 211 -6.68 0.73 16.94
CA ARG A 211 -7.48 -0.29 17.62
C ARG A 211 -7.20 -1.69 17.10
N ALA A 212 -7.16 -1.87 15.78
CA ALA A 212 -6.89 -3.18 15.16
C ALA A 212 -5.50 -3.72 15.55
N LEU A 213 -4.47 -2.87 15.54
CA LEU A 213 -3.11 -3.20 15.99
C LEU A 213 -3.07 -3.58 17.48
N ALA A 214 -3.81 -2.85 18.33
CA ALA A 214 -3.86 -3.13 19.77
C ALA A 214 -4.58 -4.45 20.08
N SER A 215 -5.56 -4.85 19.26
CA SER A 215 -6.31 -6.11 19.40
C SER A 215 -5.67 -7.30 18.68
N LEU A 216 -4.56 -7.09 17.98
CA LEU A 216 -3.99 -8.11 17.12
C LEU A 216 -3.36 -9.24 17.96
N ASP A 217 -3.65 -10.48 17.55
CA ASP A 217 -2.94 -11.65 18.05
C ASP A 217 -1.42 -11.51 17.80
N PRO A 218 -0.56 -11.57 18.84
CA PRO A 218 0.89 -11.50 18.70
C PRO A 218 1.48 -12.50 17.69
N ASP A 219 0.81 -13.64 17.47
CA ASP A 219 1.26 -14.68 16.55
C ASP A 219 0.82 -14.43 15.09
N ASN A 220 -0.13 -13.51 14.84
CA ASN A 220 -0.59 -13.16 13.50
C ASN A 220 0.36 -12.15 12.82
N ALA A 221 1.48 -12.68 12.34
CA ALA A 221 2.54 -11.88 11.73
C ALA A 221 2.15 -11.17 10.45
N SER A 222 1.33 -11.83 9.62
CA SER A 222 0.87 -11.31 8.33
C SER A 222 0.03 -10.04 8.51
N ASP A 223 -0.90 -10.09 9.46
CA ASP A 223 -1.76 -8.94 9.75
C ASP A 223 -1.01 -7.85 10.49
N LEU A 224 -0.03 -8.18 11.36
CA LEU A 224 0.81 -7.16 11.99
C LEU A 224 1.52 -6.32 10.94
N TRP A 225 2.18 -7.00 10.00
CA TRP A 225 2.92 -6.32 8.95
C TRP A 225 2.00 -5.46 8.08
N THR A 226 0.87 -6.03 7.66
CA THR A 226 -0.13 -5.32 6.84
C THR A 226 -0.66 -4.09 7.58
N LEU A 227 -1.13 -4.24 8.81
CA LEU A 227 -1.69 -3.14 9.60
C LEU A 227 -0.68 -2.03 9.89
N LEU A 228 0.58 -2.38 10.18
CA LEU A 228 1.65 -1.40 10.35
C LEU A 228 1.92 -0.64 9.06
N ALA A 229 1.99 -1.32 7.91
CA ALA A 229 2.20 -0.66 6.63
C ALA A 229 1.05 0.32 6.30
N LEU A 230 -0.20 -0.10 6.53
CA LEU A 230 -1.37 0.77 6.38
C LEU A 230 -1.32 1.98 7.34
N GLN A 231 -0.87 1.77 8.58
CA GLN A 231 -0.73 2.85 9.57
C GLN A 231 0.31 3.87 9.11
N ARG A 232 1.48 3.41 8.65
CA ARG A 232 2.53 4.30 8.12
C ARG A 232 2.07 5.04 6.88
N ARG A 233 1.35 4.38 5.98
CA ARG A 233 0.75 5.04 4.79
C ARG A 233 -0.19 6.18 5.19
N LEU A 234 -1.11 5.95 6.13
CA LEU A 234 -2.02 7.01 6.58
C LEU A 234 -1.30 8.09 7.38
N GLN A 235 -0.29 7.76 8.18
CA GLN A 235 0.56 8.77 8.85
C GLN A 235 1.26 9.67 7.84
N ALA A 236 1.75 9.10 6.72
CA ALA A 236 2.33 9.86 5.64
C ALA A 236 1.28 10.78 4.97
N TRP A 237 0.07 10.28 4.69
CA TRP A 237 -1.04 11.10 4.19
C TRP A 237 -1.43 12.25 5.12
N SER A 238 -1.42 12.03 6.44
CA SER A 238 -1.74 13.08 7.42
C SER A 238 -0.78 14.27 7.38
N ARG A 239 0.44 14.11 6.84
CA ARG A 239 1.35 15.25 6.65
C ARG A 239 0.91 16.15 5.50
N VAL A 240 0.37 15.59 4.43
CA VAL A 240 -0.16 16.36 3.29
C VAL A 240 -1.45 17.10 3.66
N ALA A 241 -2.34 16.46 4.44
CA ALA A 241 -3.58 17.08 4.89
C ALA A 241 -3.37 18.32 5.79
N ARG A 242 -2.18 18.47 6.41
CA ARG A 242 -1.79 19.64 7.22
C ARG A 242 -1.25 20.81 6.40
N VAL A 243 -0.95 20.62 5.12
CA VAL A 243 -0.46 21.67 4.21
C VAL A 243 -1.64 22.26 3.44
N ILE A 244 -2.58 22.89 4.16
CA ILE A 244 -3.64 23.76 3.60
C ILE A 244 -3.82 24.96 4.54
#